data_AF-A0A2D6TMJ7-F1
#
_entry.id   AF-A0A2D6TMJ7-F1
#
_cell.length_a   1.000
_cell.length_b   1.000
_cell.length_c   1.000
_cell.angle_alpha   90.00
_cell.angle_beta   90.00
_cell.angle_gamma   90.00
#
_symmetry.space_group_name_H-M   'P 1'
#
loop_
_entity.id
_entity.type
_entity.pdbx_description
1 polymer ?
#
loop_
_entity_poly.entity_id
_entity_poly.type
_entity_poly.pdbx_seq_one_letter_code
_entity_poly.pdbx_strand_id
1 'polypeptide(L)'
;MKNGSNGSKWFNVSKDSRSWEEFYRKRWNYDYSVRTGHGVNCGMACSWEVFVKDGLICWELQKTDYPQIDPDIPNIEPRGCQRGATASWYPYSPLRPKYPYVRKVLWDFYIEERKNGKDPVEAYASIVEDEERSKKYKSARGKSGWKRVSWDESTELVAAAQIYTIKK
;
A
#
# COMPACT_ATOMS: atom_id res chain seq x y z
N MET A 1 71.97 15.21 -2.01
CA MET A 1 71.15 15.92 -1.01
C MET A 1 69.80 15.23 -0.93
N LYS A 2 69.44 14.67 0.23
CA LYS A 2 68.17 13.98 0.48
C LYS A 2 67.06 15.03 0.66
N ASN A 3 66.22 15.24 -0.36
CA ASN A 3 65.00 16.03 -0.18
C ASN A 3 63.92 15.13 0.44
N GLY A 4 63.44 15.53 1.61
CA GLY A 4 62.77 14.69 2.58
C GLY A 4 61.36 14.25 2.19
N SER A 5 61.13 12.94 2.24
CA SER A 5 59.80 12.35 2.30
C SER A 5 59.36 12.23 3.76
N ASN A 6 58.67 13.24 4.30
CA ASN A 6 57.93 13.15 5.56
C ASN A 6 56.64 12.31 5.38
N GLY A 7 56.74 11.14 4.75
CA GLY A 7 55.61 10.24 4.50
C GLY A 7 55.62 9.05 5.46
N SER A 8 54.46 8.72 6.04
CA SER A 8 54.29 7.51 6.84
C SER A 8 54.65 6.26 6.02
N LYS A 9 55.39 5.31 6.63
CA LYS A 9 55.67 3.99 6.03
C LYS A 9 54.41 3.12 5.91
N TRP A 10 53.40 3.37 6.74
CA TRP A 10 52.20 2.53 6.89
C TRP A 10 50.96 3.11 6.23
N PHE A 11 50.96 4.42 5.97
CA PHE A 11 49.80 5.13 5.44
C PHE A 11 50.21 5.92 4.20
N ASN A 12 49.44 5.76 3.13
CA ASN A 12 49.58 6.56 1.92
C ASN A 12 48.23 7.20 1.59
N VAL A 13 48.24 8.48 1.23
CA VAL A 13 47.05 9.17 0.73
C VAL A 13 46.95 8.91 -0.77
N SER A 14 45.96 8.13 -1.19
CA SER A 14 45.74 7.83 -2.61
C SER A 14 45.14 9.04 -3.34
N LYS A 15 45.56 9.23 -4.60
CA LYS A 15 44.98 10.16 -5.57
C LYS A 15 44.11 9.44 -6.61
N ASP A 16 43.84 8.15 -6.41
CA ASP A 16 43.06 7.35 -7.34
C ASP A 16 41.62 7.87 -7.43
N SER A 17 40.99 7.64 -8.58
CA SER A 17 39.61 8.07 -8.80
C SER A 17 38.63 7.34 -7.88
N ARG A 18 37.71 8.09 -7.28
CA ARG A 18 36.59 7.60 -6.46
C ARG A 18 35.24 7.76 -7.17
N SER A 19 35.24 7.81 -8.50
CA SER A 19 34.03 8.04 -9.31
C SER A 19 32.96 6.95 -9.09
N TRP A 20 33.34 5.71 -8.78
CA TRP A 20 32.40 4.61 -8.50
C TRP A 20 31.42 4.91 -7.36
N GLU A 21 31.78 5.79 -6.41
CA GLU A 21 30.92 6.19 -5.30
C GLU A 21 29.66 6.93 -5.75
N GLU A 22 29.66 7.49 -6.97
CA GLU A 22 28.49 8.12 -7.59
C GLU A 22 27.30 7.17 -7.68
N PHE A 23 27.54 5.87 -7.84
CA PHE A 23 26.49 4.85 -7.83
C PHE A 23 25.62 4.90 -6.56
N TYR A 24 26.25 4.90 -5.39
CA TYR A 24 25.53 4.95 -4.11
C TYR A 24 24.90 6.33 -3.85
N ARG A 25 25.56 7.42 -4.28
CA ARG A 25 24.99 8.77 -4.19
C ARG A 25 23.70 8.89 -5.01
N LYS A 26 23.71 8.36 -6.23
CA LYS A 26 22.54 8.33 -7.12
C LYS A 26 21.42 7.44 -6.58
N ARG A 27 21.76 6.34 -5.89
CA ARG A 27 20.77 5.48 -5.21
C ARG A 27 20.07 6.19 -4.06
N TRP A 28 20.80 6.96 -3.26
CA TRP A 28 20.25 7.69 -2.11
C TRP A 28 19.46 8.94 -2.51
N ASN A 29 19.85 9.60 -3.59
CA ASN A 29 19.12 10.74 -4.12
C ASN A 29 17.69 10.35 -4.54
N TYR A 30 16.75 11.29 -4.38
CA TYR A 30 15.33 11.17 -4.65
C TYR A 30 14.83 12.48 -5.28
N ASP A 31 13.64 12.44 -5.89
CA ASP A 31 13.06 13.58 -6.62
C ASP A 31 12.40 14.57 -5.65
N TYR A 32 11.58 14.03 -4.74
CA TYR A 32 10.92 14.77 -3.68
C TYR A 32 10.54 13.84 -2.54
N SER A 33 10.12 14.44 -1.42
CA SER A 33 9.67 13.72 -0.25
C SER A 33 8.34 14.27 0.26
N VAL A 34 7.57 13.41 0.94
CA VAL A 34 6.21 13.73 1.41
C VAL A 34 6.02 13.25 2.84
N ARG A 35 5.51 14.14 3.71
CA ARG A 35 5.13 13.77 5.06
C ARG A 35 3.85 12.95 5.06
N THR A 36 3.85 11.84 5.80
CA THR A 36 2.68 11.00 6.00
C THR A 36 2.69 10.33 7.38
N GLY A 37 1.71 9.47 7.65
CA GLY A 37 1.66 8.55 8.78
C GLY A 37 1.05 7.21 8.37
N HIS A 38 1.05 6.24 9.28
CA HIS A 38 0.47 4.92 9.03
C HIS A 38 -0.92 4.81 9.67
N GLY A 39 -1.96 4.69 8.84
CA GLY A 39 -3.35 4.47 9.27
C GLY A 39 -3.62 3.05 9.76
N VAL A 40 -2.87 2.58 10.74
CA VAL A 40 -2.97 1.24 11.34
C VAL A 40 -3.13 1.35 12.85
N ASN A 41 -3.91 0.46 13.45
CA ASN A 41 -4.16 0.46 14.89
C ASN A 41 -2.96 -0.09 15.69
N CYS A 42 -1.90 0.70 15.81
CA CYS A 42 -0.68 0.33 16.53
C CYS A 42 -0.48 1.08 17.86
N GLY A 43 -1.44 1.91 18.26
CA GLY A 43 -1.36 2.76 19.45
C GLY A 43 -0.40 3.95 19.33
N MET A 44 0.25 4.10 18.18
CA MET A 44 1.26 5.11 17.93
C MET A 44 0.92 5.90 16.67
N ALA A 45 1.15 7.22 16.69
CA ALA A 45 0.93 8.11 15.54
C ALA A 45 2.27 8.68 15.03
N CYS A 46 3.14 7.80 14.53
CA CYS A 46 4.44 8.21 14.01
C CYS A 46 4.27 8.97 12.68
N SER A 47 4.85 10.16 12.59
CA SER A 47 5.10 10.90 11.36
C SER A 47 6.33 10.32 10.62
N TRP A 48 6.16 10.12 9.32
CA TRP A 48 7.16 9.59 8.41
C TRP A 48 7.37 10.55 7.25
N GLU A 49 8.56 10.48 6.66
CA GLU A 49 8.89 11.06 5.37
C GLU A 49 9.02 9.94 4.36
N VAL A 50 8.19 9.98 3.33
CA VAL A 50 8.25 9.05 2.20
C VAL A 50 9.04 9.68 1.06
N PHE A 51 10.01 8.95 0.52
CA PHE A 51 10.88 9.41 -0.56
C PHE A 51 10.42 8.83 -1.90
N VAL A 52 10.23 9.70 -2.88
CA VAL A 52 9.83 9.36 -4.24
C VAL A 52 11.00 9.54 -5.18
N LYS A 53 11.25 8.53 -6.01
CA LYS A 53 12.28 8.56 -7.06
C LYS A 53 11.71 7.92 -8.32
N ASP A 54 11.95 8.55 -9.47
CA ASP A 54 11.44 8.14 -10.77
C ASP A 54 9.90 7.99 -10.76
N GLY A 55 9.21 8.86 -10.00
CA GLY A 55 7.76 8.82 -9.82
C GLY A 55 7.23 7.67 -8.98
N LEU A 56 8.09 6.89 -8.31
CA LEU A 56 7.73 5.75 -7.47
C LEU A 56 8.15 5.95 -6.01
N ILE A 57 7.31 5.49 -5.09
CA ILE A 57 7.67 5.41 -3.68
C ILE A 57 8.81 4.39 -3.53
N CYS A 58 9.93 4.80 -2.96
CA CYS A 58 11.11 3.95 -2.87
C CYS A 58 11.39 3.48 -1.43
N TRP A 59 11.38 4.39 -0.46
CA TRP A 59 11.53 4.08 0.97
C TRP A 59 10.94 5.19 1.83
N GLU A 60 10.93 4.98 3.14
CA GLU A 60 10.47 5.94 4.13
C GLU A 60 11.44 5.97 5.32
N LEU A 61 11.56 7.15 5.93
CA LEU A 61 12.31 7.34 7.18
C LEU A 61 11.44 8.11 8.15
N GLN A 62 11.73 7.98 9.44
CA GLN A 62 11.02 8.74 10.45
C GLN A 62 11.26 10.24 10.28
N LYS A 63 10.22 11.03 10.52
CA LYS A 63 10.37 12.46 10.78
C LYS A 63 10.88 12.67 12.19
N THR A 64 11.67 13.72 12.37
CA THR A 64 12.29 14.05 13.65
C THR A 64 11.94 15.44 14.16
N ASP A 65 11.07 16.16 13.44
CA ASP A 65 10.71 17.54 13.73
C ASP A 65 9.40 17.66 14.53
N TYR A 66 9.18 16.75 15.48
CA TYR A 66 8.11 16.93 16.45
C TYR A 66 8.44 18.15 17.33
N PRO A 67 7.44 18.98 17.69
CA PRO A 67 7.67 20.05 18.65
C PRO A 67 8.20 19.52 19.98
N GLN A 68 9.19 20.20 20.56
CA GLN A 68 9.63 19.95 21.94
C GLN A 68 8.43 20.18 22.87
N ILE A 69 8.13 19.20 23.72
CA ILE A 69 7.02 19.30 24.67
C ILE A 69 7.44 20.13 25.89
N ASP A 70 8.61 19.81 26.45
CA ASP A 70 9.19 20.42 27.63
C ASP A 70 10.73 20.36 27.55
N PRO A 71 11.49 21.42 27.86
CA PRO A 71 12.96 21.40 27.84
C PRO A 71 13.62 20.35 28.74
N ASP A 72 12.97 19.96 29.84
CA ASP A 72 13.51 18.99 30.80
C ASP A 72 13.17 17.53 30.43
N ILE A 73 12.41 17.31 29.35
CA ILE A 73 11.98 15.99 28.87
C ILE A 73 12.67 15.66 27.53
N PRO A 74 13.17 14.43 27.32
CA PRO A 74 13.68 14.01 26.03
C PRO A 74 12.66 14.17 24.90
N ASN A 75 13.15 14.54 23.72
CA ASN A 75 12.30 14.57 22.53
C ASN A 75 11.78 13.17 22.17
N ILE A 76 10.61 13.16 21.53
CA ILE A 76 9.95 11.92 21.14
C ILE A 76 10.52 11.33 19.84
N GLU A 77 11.24 12.14 19.06
CA GLU A 77 11.89 11.71 17.82
C GLU A 77 12.93 10.60 18.08
N PRO A 78 13.12 9.65 17.13
CA PRO A 78 12.46 9.54 15.82
C PRO A 78 11.12 8.79 15.83
N ARG A 79 10.74 8.14 16.95
CA ARG A 79 9.66 7.14 16.97
C ARG A 79 9.87 6.06 15.88
N GLY A 80 8.79 5.59 15.26
CA GLY A 80 8.81 4.57 14.22
C GLY A 80 8.92 3.15 14.77
N CYS A 81 8.75 2.18 13.88
CA CYS A 81 8.94 0.76 14.17
C CYS A 81 9.25 0.00 12.88
N GLN A 82 9.71 -1.25 13.00
CA GLN A 82 10.05 -2.10 11.86
C GLN A 82 8.86 -2.37 10.91
N ARG A 83 7.62 -2.31 11.42
CA ARG A 83 6.41 -2.47 10.60
C ARG A 83 6.16 -1.23 9.74
N GLY A 84 6.40 -0.04 10.30
CA GLY A 84 6.31 1.21 9.56
C GLY A 84 7.41 1.34 8.51
N ALA A 85 8.65 0.97 8.84
CA ALA A 85 9.80 1.06 7.93
C ALA A 85 9.70 0.15 6.68
N THR A 86 8.74 -0.77 6.66
CA THR A 86 8.52 -1.72 5.55
C THR A 86 7.22 -1.44 4.78
N ALA A 87 6.50 -0.37 5.11
CA ALA A 87 5.20 -0.08 4.50
C ALA A 87 5.30 0.23 2.99
N SER A 88 6.41 0.82 2.54
CA SER A 88 6.73 1.10 1.12
C SER A 88 6.78 -0.14 0.23
N TRP A 89 6.77 -1.35 0.80
CA TRP A 89 6.65 -2.59 0.05
C TRP A 89 5.23 -2.77 -0.55
N TYR A 90 4.18 -2.41 0.19
CA TYR A 90 2.79 -2.71 -0.20
C TYR A 90 2.30 -2.06 -1.50
N PRO A 91 2.65 -0.81 -1.84
CA PRO A 91 2.19 -0.18 -3.08
C PRO A 91 2.54 -0.96 -4.35
N TYR A 92 3.58 -1.78 -4.37
CA TYR A 92 3.98 -2.50 -5.58
C TYR A 92 4.11 -4.01 -5.38
N SER A 93 3.77 -4.51 -4.19
CA SER A 93 3.86 -5.92 -3.86
C SER A 93 2.85 -6.77 -4.63
N PRO A 94 3.08 -8.09 -4.75
CA PRO A 94 2.10 -9.01 -5.33
C PRO A 94 0.78 -9.10 -4.54
N LEU A 95 0.73 -8.53 -3.32
CA LEU A 95 -0.47 -8.53 -2.49
C LEU A 95 -1.39 -7.34 -2.74
N ARG A 96 -0.99 -6.33 -3.53
CA ARG A 96 -1.80 -5.13 -3.77
C ARG A 96 -3.06 -5.47 -4.58
N PRO A 97 -4.27 -5.25 -4.04
CA PRO A 97 -5.49 -5.26 -4.84
C PRO A 97 -5.45 -4.09 -5.83
N LYS A 98 -5.53 -4.40 -7.13
CA LYS A 98 -5.44 -3.39 -8.20
C LYS A 98 -6.80 -2.96 -8.75
N TYR A 99 -7.81 -3.81 -8.61
CA TYR A 99 -9.14 -3.61 -9.18
C TYR A 99 -10.23 -4.04 -8.19
N PRO A 100 -11.49 -3.63 -8.40
CA PRO A 100 -12.62 -4.26 -7.73
C PRO A 100 -12.74 -5.74 -8.13
N TYR A 101 -13.07 -6.58 -7.15
CA TYR A 101 -13.26 -8.01 -7.34
C TYR A 101 -14.55 -8.48 -6.68
N VAL A 102 -15.33 -9.28 -7.41
CA VAL A 102 -16.53 -9.95 -6.90
C VAL A 102 -16.32 -11.46 -6.96
N ARG A 103 -16.95 -12.22 -6.06
CA ARG A 103 -16.92 -13.69 -6.14
C ARG A 103 -17.58 -14.11 -7.46
N LYS A 104 -16.85 -14.83 -8.32
CA LYS A 104 -17.30 -15.14 -9.69
C LYS A 104 -18.68 -15.78 -9.72
N VAL A 105 -18.95 -16.74 -8.82
CA VAL A 105 -20.25 -17.43 -8.75
C VAL A 105 -21.42 -16.47 -8.52
N LEU A 106 -21.26 -15.49 -7.63
CA LEU A 106 -22.28 -14.45 -7.40
C LEU A 106 -22.41 -13.55 -8.63
N TRP A 107 -21.27 -13.17 -9.21
CA TRP A 107 -21.25 -12.30 -10.39
C TRP A 107 -21.92 -12.92 -11.61
N ASP A 108 -21.68 -14.21 -11.85
CA ASP A 108 -22.28 -14.93 -12.98
C ASP A 108 -23.82 -14.95 -12.86
N PHE A 109 -24.35 -15.26 -11.67
CA PHE A 109 -25.79 -15.20 -11.42
C PHE A 109 -26.34 -13.77 -11.58
N TYR A 110 -25.63 -12.78 -11.06
CA TYR A 110 -26.05 -11.39 -11.17
C TYR A 110 -26.16 -10.95 -12.63
N ILE A 111 -25.14 -11.22 -13.44
CA ILE A 111 -25.15 -10.86 -14.86
C ILE A 111 -26.17 -11.66 -15.66
N GLU A 112 -26.41 -12.93 -15.33
CA GLU A 112 -27.50 -13.72 -15.92
C GLU A 112 -28.85 -13.04 -15.72
N GLU A 113 -29.15 -12.61 -14.49
CA GLU A 113 -30.42 -11.96 -14.17
C GLU A 113 -30.54 -10.55 -14.77
N ARG A 114 -29.44 -9.78 -14.79
CA ARG A 114 -29.40 -8.48 -15.49
C ARG A 114 -29.65 -8.66 -16.99
N LYS A 115 -29.12 -9.72 -17.61
CA LYS A 115 -29.38 -10.06 -19.03
C LYS A 115 -30.81 -10.52 -19.28
N ASN A 116 -31.45 -11.14 -18.29
CA ASN A 116 -32.87 -11.50 -18.34
C ASN A 116 -33.80 -10.28 -18.17
N GLY A 117 -33.26 -9.06 -18.08
CA GLY A 117 -34.01 -7.81 -18.06
C GLY A 117 -34.40 -7.30 -16.67
N LYS A 118 -33.99 -7.99 -15.60
CA LYS A 118 -34.24 -7.54 -14.23
C LYS A 118 -33.44 -6.28 -13.92
N ASP A 119 -34.03 -5.38 -13.14
CA ASP A 119 -33.27 -4.27 -12.57
C ASP A 119 -32.21 -4.76 -11.56
N PRO A 120 -31.25 -3.94 -11.13
CA PRO A 120 -30.21 -4.35 -10.18
C PRO A 120 -30.71 -4.96 -8.88
N VAL A 121 -31.75 -4.37 -8.28
CA VAL A 121 -32.34 -4.78 -6.99
C VAL A 121 -33.10 -6.09 -7.17
N GLU A 122 -33.89 -6.22 -8.24
CA GLU A 122 -34.60 -7.45 -8.62
C GLU A 122 -33.65 -8.60 -8.94
N ALA A 123 -32.58 -8.32 -9.68
CA ALA A 123 -31.55 -9.29 -10.02
C ALA A 123 -30.91 -9.85 -8.75
N TYR A 124 -30.50 -8.97 -7.83
CA TYR A 124 -29.96 -9.38 -6.53
C TYR A 124 -30.98 -10.18 -5.71
N ALA A 125 -32.23 -9.69 -5.60
CA ALA A 125 -33.30 -10.36 -4.87
C ALA A 125 -33.47 -11.80 -5.33
N SER A 126 -33.53 -12.03 -6.64
CA SER A 126 -33.71 -13.37 -7.21
C SER A 126 -32.56 -14.36 -6.94
N ILE A 127 -31.39 -13.87 -6.53
CA ILE A 127 -30.25 -14.72 -6.14
C ILE A 127 -30.28 -15.02 -4.65
N VAL A 128 -30.64 -14.05 -3.82
CA VAL A 128 -30.61 -14.21 -2.36
C VAL A 128 -31.84 -14.91 -1.80
N GLU A 129 -32.98 -14.81 -2.49
CA GLU A 129 -34.23 -15.51 -2.15
C GLU A 129 -34.28 -16.95 -2.68
N ASP A 130 -33.45 -17.29 -3.67
CA ASP A 130 -33.23 -18.68 -4.10
C ASP A 130 -32.26 -19.38 -3.15
N GLU A 131 -32.75 -20.36 -2.39
CA GLU A 131 -31.96 -21.07 -1.38
C GLU A 131 -30.74 -21.79 -1.97
N GLU A 132 -30.87 -22.38 -3.17
CA GLU A 132 -29.80 -23.10 -3.84
C GLU A 132 -28.71 -22.14 -4.31
N ARG A 133 -29.08 -21.09 -5.05
CA ARG A 133 -28.13 -20.08 -5.55
C ARG A 133 -27.44 -19.36 -4.40
N SER A 134 -28.20 -19.02 -3.35
CA SER A 134 -27.71 -18.38 -2.13
C SER A 134 -26.67 -19.24 -1.42
N LYS A 135 -26.95 -20.54 -1.22
CA LYS A 135 -26.02 -21.50 -0.63
C LYS A 135 -24.75 -21.66 -1.49
N LYS A 136 -24.89 -21.69 -2.81
CA LYS A 136 -23.77 -21.89 -3.74
C LYS A 136 -22.75 -20.75 -3.69
N TYR A 137 -23.16 -19.48 -3.77
CA TYR A 137 -22.19 -18.39 -3.71
C TYR A 137 -21.61 -18.19 -2.29
N LYS A 138 -22.40 -18.44 -1.24
CA LYS A 138 -21.94 -18.35 0.16
C LYS A 138 -20.90 -19.42 0.49
N SER A 139 -21.10 -20.66 0.04
CA SER A 139 -20.15 -21.77 0.25
C SER A 139 -18.84 -21.64 -0.55
N ALA A 140 -18.78 -20.70 -1.49
CA ALA A 140 -17.55 -20.32 -2.21
C ALA A 140 -16.71 -19.25 -1.49
N ARG A 141 -17.15 -18.72 -0.33
CA ARG A 141 -16.36 -17.78 0.48
C ARG A 141 -15.10 -18.46 1.01
N GLY A 142 -13.96 -17.77 0.95
CA GLY A 142 -12.65 -18.30 1.36
C GLY A 142 -11.96 -19.23 0.35
N LYS A 143 -12.58 -19.52 -0.82
CA LYS A 143 -12.07 -20.50 -1.80
C LYS A 143 -11.52 -19.90 -3.09
N SER A 144 -11.12 -18.62 -3.09
CA SER A 144 -10.72 -17.89 -4.30
C SER A 144 -11.83 -17.92 -5.40
N GLY A 145 -11.48 -17.70 -6.67
CA GLY A 145 -12.46 -17.56 -7.76
C GLY A 145 -13.03 -16.14 -7.84
N TRP A 146 -12.14 -15.16 -7.90
CA TRP A 146 -12.48 -13.74 -8.04
C TRP A 146 -12.66 -13.38 -9.51
N LYS A 147 -13.69 -12.60 -9.81
CA LYS A 147 -13.88 -11.93 -11.08
C LYS A 147 -13.49 -10.47 -10.92
N ARG A 148 -12.54 -9.99 -11.73
CA ARG A 148 -12.29 -8.55 -11.89
C ARG A 148 -13.51 -7.90 -12.51
N VAL A 149 -13.97 -6.80 -11.90
CA VAL A 149 -15.08 -5.97 -12.38
C VAL A 149 -14.68 -4.50 -12.35
N SER A 150 -15.48 -3.64 -12.97
CA SER A 150 -15.34 -2.19 -12.88
C SER A 150 -15.89 -1.64 -11.56
N TRP A 151 -15.56 -0.38 -11.25
CA TRP A 151 -16.10 0.31 -10.07
C TRP A 151 -17.62 0.46 -10.17
N ASP A 152 -18.14 0.84 -11.32
CA ASP A 152 -19.59 1.01 -11.55
C ASP A 152 -20.34 -0.30 -11.33
N GLU A 153 -19.86 -1.41 -11.91
CA GLU A 153 -20.42 -2.74 -11.71
C GLU A 153 -20.42 -3.19 -10.24
N SER A 154 -19.29 -2.98 -9.54
CA SER A 154 -19.20 -3.35 -8.12
C SER A 154 -20.10 -2.50 -7.23
N THR A 155 -20.21 -1.20 -7.55
CA THR A 155 -21.03 -0.24 -6.80
C THR A 155 -22.51 -0.50 -7.03
N GLU A 156 -22.93 -0.76 -8.28
CA GLU A 156 -24.32 -1.14 -8.62
C GLU A 156 -24.75 -2.38 -7.82
N LEU A 157 -23.93 -3.43 -7.81
CA LEU A 157 -24.23 -4.66 -7.06
C LEU A 157 -24.35 -4.41 -5.55
N VAL A 158 -23.42 -3.65 -4.96
CA VAL A 158 -23.44 -3.35 -3.52
C VAL A 158 -24.65 -2.48 -3.15
N ALA A 159 -24.93 -1.44 -3.94
CA ALA A 159 -26.09 -0.56 -3.71
C ALA A 159 -27.41 -1.32 -3.86
N ALA A 160 -27.54 -2.17 -4.89
CA ALA A 160 -28.70 -3.03 -5.07
C ALA A 160 -28.93 -3.96 -3.88
N ALA A 161 -27.85 -4.57 -3.36
CA ALA A 161 -27.91 -5.42 -2.18
C ALA A 161 -28.36 -4.67 -0.93
N GLN A 162 -27.86 -3.44 -0.73
CA GLN A 162 -28.25 -2.57 0.38
C GLN A 162 -29.71 -2.14 0.27
N ILE A 163 -30.15 -1.66 -0.90
CA ILE A 163 -31.53 -1.22 -1.14
C ILE A 163 -32.52 -2.36 -0.90
N TYR A 164 -32.24 -3.55 -1.46
CA TYR A 164 -33.06 -4.73 -1.21
C TYR A 164 -33.16 -5.05 0.29
N THR A 165 -32.02 -5.02 0.99
CA THR A 165 -31.97 -5.34 2.43
C THR A 165 -32.70 -4.30 3.28
N ILE A 166 -32.66 -3.02 2.92
CA ILE A 166 -33.37 -1.94 3.63
C ILE A 166 -34.88 -2.00 3.39
N LYS A 167 -35.29 -2.37 2.17
CA LYS A 167 -36.72 -2.44 1.79
C LYS A 167 -37.46 -3.61 2.48
N LYS A 168 -36.73 -4.65 2.87
CA LYS A 168 -37.28 -5.87 3.48
C LYS A 168 -37.31 -5.77 5.00
#